data_AF-A0A964HI24-F1
#
_entry.id   AF-A0A964HI24-F1
#
_cell.length_a   1.000
_cell.length_b   1.000
_cell.length_c   1.000
_cell.angle_alpha   90.00
_cell.angle_beta   90.00
_cell.angle_gamma   90.00
#
_symmetry.space_group_name_H-M   'P 1'
#
loop_
_entity.id
_entity.type
_entity.pdbx_description
1 polymer ?
#
loop_
_entity_poly.entity_id
_entity_poly.type
_entity_poly.pdbx_seq_one_letter_code
_entity_poly.pdbx_strand_id
1 'polypeptide(L)'
;MRMVKLFALIAVSSFLFACGDDGGFFVPVSTGKTFSANGGSAEATVSGSGGFGGGIYMDVYGDVKVRKTGTLNTSFTLPSYDYHFGSNKATISVDTTVKLQGTDTIVAGDLFLIPMDSHLFVSNGETATVVTGIEVKSGVTLTVPVNWDTWAYFVLEQSVLIDGTVRTAVDGADLDIESDSLFQIGSKGLVTTKPVTAGTDGGDIYLYTVGVFINKGVIDSSGADATEGDGGHAGYLEVDADGFVYNIGTLLSLGGDGTVDGGNGGWMGIYSYYASVYTSGALDCSGGDGAAGIGGHAGVYYYGEMSYEIDGIDIYSGGGGEGRNIGHLIAGGTLTANGGNGSSGNGGQAGYVYLESNGGKLWTSAAVTARGGSSDLSGGGGGGAFALYASYGVFDGEAAVETWGIKITGNIDLSGGAGSLYGGHGGRLEIRNNFSGAGLPTFPAVEMVGYKSLTLNGGSAFYGGFGGFYRIVTHDWVSNGGVALPIGSITNSVPASLIGGSGSSASGYGGFGGGVTFVTDIRYGHDGDVVVDNSAALDASGGDGYYCYSAGGVFMFGYNKAVNSGVITAIGGDGA
;
A
#
# COMPACT_ATOMS: atom_id res chain seq x y z
N MET A 1 -42.66 14.15 -54.81
CA MET A 1 -43.31 13.31 -53.76
C MET A 1 -42.18 12.45 -53.18
N ARG A 2 -41.80 12.47 -51.89
CA ARG A 2 -42.51 12.46 -50.57
C ARG A 2 -43.15 11.10 -50.22
N MET A 3 -43.08 10.77 -48.92
CA MET A 3 -43.33 9.47 -48.24
C MET A 3 -42.16 8.49 -48.42
N VAL A 4 -41.25 8.27 -47.45
CA VAL A 4 -41.37 8.15 -45.97
C VAL A 4 -42.27 6.98 -45.55
N LYS A 5 -41.67 5.95 -44.95
CA LYS A 5 -42.34 4.92 -44.15
C LYS A 5 -41.88 5.07 -42.70
N LEU A 6 -42.82 5.33 -41.80
CA LEU A 6 -42.61 5.45 -40.36
C LEU A 6 -43.80 4.81 -39.66
N PHE A 7 -43.56 3.70 -38.96
CA PHE A 7 -44.33 3.17 -37.82
C PHE A 7 -43.36 2.22 -37.11
N ALA A 8 -42.77 2.60 -35.97
CA ALA A 8 -43.35 2.75 -34.64
C ALA A 8 -43.15 1.47 -33.81
N LEU A 9 -42.00 1.38 -33.14
CA LEU A 9 -41.75 0.41 -32.08
C LEU A 9 -42.13 1.06 -30.74
N ILE A 10 -43.18 0.55 -30.09
CA ILE A 10 -43.56 1.02 -28.76
C ILE A 10 -42.71 0.26 -27.73
N ALA A 11 -41.68 0.91 -27.20
CA ALA A 11 -40.96 0.41 -26.05
C ALA A 11 -41.79 0.64 -24.79
N VAL A 12 -42.27 -0.45 -24.16
CA VAL A 12 -42.90 -0.39 -22.84
C VAL A 12 -41.79 -0.36 -21.79
N SER A 13 -41.57 0.80 -21.17
CA SER A 13 -40.63 0.96 -20.05
C SER A 13 -41.23 0.37 -18.77
N SER A 14 -41.06 -0.93 -18.57
CA SER A 14 -41.50 -1.63 -17.37
C SER A 14 -40.61 -1.30 -16.16
N PHE A 15 -41.00 -0.28 -15.38
CA PHE A 15 -40.46 -0.06 -14.05
C PHE A 15 -40.93 -1.18 -13.10
N LEU A 16 -40.03 -2.08 -12.73
CA LEU A 16 -40.26 -3.04 -11.65
C LEU A 16 -39.91 -2.38 -10.31
N PHE A 17 -40.93 -1.83 -9.64
CA PHE A 17 -40.83 -1.52 -8.22
C PHE A 17 -40.95 -2.82 -7.42
N ALA A 18 -39.81 -3.33 -6.94
CA ALA A 18 -39.79 -4.44 -5.99
C ALA A 18 -40.08 -3.92 -4.58
N CYS A 19 -41.34 -4.01 -4.17
CA CYS A 19 -41.78 -3.95 -2.78
C CYS A 19 -42.91 -4.98 -2.63
N GLY A 20 -42.67 -6.04 -1.86
CA GLY A 20 -43.61 -7.14 -1.71
C GLY A 20 -43.06 -8.27 -0.85
N ASP A 21 -43.88 -8.74 0.07
CA ASP A 21 -43.57 -9.78 1.06
C ASP A 21 -43.43 -11.17 0.43
N ASP A 22 -42.53 -12.00 0.98
CA ASP A 22 -42.61 -13.47 1.13
C ASP A 22 -43.22 -14.32 -0.02
N GLY A 23 -43.03 -13.90 -1.28
CA GLY A 23 -43.73 -14.44 -2.45
C GLY A 23 -42.82 -14.75 -3.64
N GLY A 24 -41.75 -15.52 -3.43
CA GLY A 24 -40.70 -15.78 -4.42
C GLY A 24 -41.16 -16.40 -5.76
N PHE A 25 -41.42 -15.57 -6.77
CA PHE A 25 -41.75 -15.99 -8.13
C PHE A 25 -40.50 -16.39 -8.94
N PHE A 26 -40.08 -17.64 -8.83
CA PHE A 26 -38.97 -18.18 -9.62
C PHE A 26 -39.35 -18.33 -11.11
N VAL A 27 -38.74 -17.50 -11.96
CA VAL A 27 -38.64 -17.76 -13.41
C VAL A 27 -37.33 -18.51 -13.67
N PRO A 28 -37.36 -19.82 -14.01
CA PRO A 28 -36.14 -20.56 -14.32
C PRO A 28 -35.59 -20.14 -15.70
N VAL A 29 -34.67 -19.18 -15.71
CA VAL A 29 -33.94 -18.77 -16.92
C VAL A 29 -32.99 -19.90 -17.31
N SER A 30 -33.31 -20.63 -18.38
CA SER A 30 -32.62 -21.86 -18.75
C SER A 30 -31.15 -21.62 -19.15
N THR A 31 -30.22 -22.28 -18.46
CA THR A 31 -28.78 -22.38 -18.79
C THR A 31 -27.97 -21.07 -18.80
N GLY A 32 -28.55 -19.95 -18.35
CA GLY A 32 -27.81 -18.72 -18.03
C GLY A 32 -27.13 -18.81 -16.66
N LYS A 33 -26.05 -18.05 -16.44
CA LYS A 33 -25.40 -17.92 -15.12
C LYS A 33 -26.27 -17.06 -14.18
N THR A 34 -26.33 -17.44 -12.91
CA THR A 34 -27.20 -16.79 -11.92
C THR A 34 -26.55 -15.53 -11.34
N PHE A 35 -27.33 -14.44 -11.26
CA PHE A 35 -27.09 -13.34 -10.34
C PHE A 35 -27.91 -13.62 -9.07
N SER A 36 -27.30 -13.58 -7.88
CA SER A 36 -28.00 -13.85 -6.61
C SER A 36 -28.03 -12.60 -5.73
N ALA A 37 -29.21 -12.00 -5.62
CA ALA A 37 -29.52 -10.80 -4.83
C ALA A 37 -30.63 -11.12 -3.80
N ASN A 38 -30.54 -12.30 -3.19
CA ASN A 38 -31.54 -12.81 -2.26
C ASN A 38 -31.33 -12.23 -0.87
N GLY A 39 -32.40 -12.12 -0.08
CA GLY A 39 -32.23 -12.03 1.37
C GLY A 39 -31.63 -13.32 1.94
N GLY A 40 -30.96 -13.21 3.08
CA GLY A 40 -30.58 -14.36 3.89
C GLY A 40 -31.83 -15.02 4.48
N SER A 41 -31.70 -16.28 4.91
CA SER A 41 -32.78 -17.01 5.58
C SER A 41 -32.86 -16.63 7.07
N ALA A 42 -33.95 -17.05 7.72
CA ALA A 42 -34.10 -17.00 9.18
C ALA A 42 -34.63 -18.35 9.68
N GLU A 43 -34.11 -18.88 10.78
CA GLU A 43 -34.69 -20.07 11.40
C GLU A 43 -36.09 -19.77 11.93
N ALA A 44 -37.09 -20.53 11.46
CA ALA A 44 -38.51 -20.31 11.74
C ALA A 44 -38.95 -20.56 13.21
N THR A 45 -38.00 -20.70 14.13
CA THR A 45 -38.17 -21.03 15.55
C THR A 45 -37.82 -19.89 16.49
N VAL A 46 -37.16 -18.82 16.02
CA VAL A 46 -36.73 -17.68 16.85
C VAL A 46 -37.10 -16.35 16.16
N SER A 47 -36.93 -15.23 16.85
CA SER A 47 -37.35 -13.90 16.35
C SER A 47 -36.26 -13.21 15.51
N GLY A 48 -35.44 -13.98 14.80
CA GLY A 48 -34.46 -13.48 13.85
C GLY A 48 -35.13 -12.92 12.59
N SER A 49 -34.41 -12.06 11.88
CA SER A 49 -34.85 -11.49 10.59
C SER A 49 -33.73 -11.63 9.57
N GLY A 50 -33.97 -12.41 8.53
CA GLY A 50 -32.99 -12.66 7.45
C GLY A 50 -32.50 -11.36 6.82
N GLY A 51 -31.20 -11.26 6.54
CA GLY A 51 -30.58 -10.03 6.05
C GLY A 51 -31.10 -9.63 4.67
N PHE A 52 -31.20 -8.34 4.36
CA PHE A 52 -31.69 -7.90 3.04
C PHE A 52 -30.69 -8.24 1.91
N GLY A 53 -31.21 -8.65 0.75
CA GLY A 53 -30.41 -8.90 -0.44
C GLY A 53 -29.83 -7.62 -1.04
N GLY A 54 -28.66 -7.75 -1.66
CA GLY A 54 -27.91 -6.61 -2.20
C GLY A 54 -28.47 -6.04 -3.50
N GLY A 55 -28.06 -4.81 -3.82
CA GLY A 55 -28.35 -4.18 -5.10
C GLY A 55 -27.31 -4.55 -6.17
N ILE A 56 -27.77 -4.97 -7.35
CA ILE A 56 -26.94 -5.07 -8.56
C ILE A 56 -27.37 -3.95 -9.51
N TYR A 57 -26.50 -2.95 -9.69
CA TYR A 57 -26.74 -1.79 -10.55
C TYR A 57 -25.69 -1.75 -11.67
N MET A 58 -26.15 -1.51 -12.90
CA MET A 58 -25.29 -1.50 -14.10
C MET A 58 -25.61 -0.28 -14.97
N ASP A 59 -24.57 0.47 -15.29
CA ASP A 59 -24.58 1.65 -16.16
C ASP A 59 -23.20 1.64 -16.92
N VAL A 60 -22.58 2.73 -17.38
CA VAL A 60 -21.74 2.73 -18.62
C VAL A 60 -20.57 3.79 -18.65
N TYR A 61 -19.22 3.53 -18.87
CA TYR A 61 -18.16 4.36 -19.64
C TYR A 61 -16.58 4.00 -19.96
N GLY A 62 -15.78 2.91 -19.66
CA GLY A 62 -14.23 2.85 -19.91
C GLY A 62 -13.31 1.56 -19.66
N ASP A 63 -11.94 1.65 -19.50
CA ASP A 63 -10.87 0.54 -19.47
C ASP A 63 -10.46 -0.09 -18.14
N VAL A 64 -10.00 -1.36 -18.18
CA VAL A 64 -9.05 -2.15 -17.34
C VAL A 64 -9.03 -3.58 -17.92
N LYS A 65 -8.05 -4.44 -17.66
CA LYS A 65 -8.16 -5.89 -17.85
C LYS A 65 -7.76 -6.59 -16.56
N VAL A 66 -8.46 -7.64 -16.18
CA VAL A 66 -8.14 -8.48 -15.03
C VAL A 66 -8.23 -9.93 -15.48
N ARG A 67 -7.16 -10.70 -15.33
CA ARG A 67 -7.01 -12.04 -15.91
C ARG A 67 -6.57 -13.07 -14.87
N LYS A 68 -7.43 -14.04 -14.53
CA LYS A 68 -7.06 -15.19 -13.68
C LYS A 68 -5.82 -15.96 -14.18
N THR A 69 -5.57 -15.92 -15.48
CA THR A 69 -4.38 -16.51 -16.10
C THR A 69 -3.56 -15.45 -16.81
N GLY A 70 -2.25 -15.48 -16.58
CA GLY A 70 -1.28 -14.54 -17.13
C GLY A 70 -0.07 -14.47 -16.21
N THR A 71 1.02 -13.89 -16.70
CA THR A 71 2.25 -13.66 -15.93
C THR A 71 2.73 -12.25 -16.22
N LEU A 72 2.75 -11.39 -15.21
CA LEU A 72 3.49 -10.14 -15.28
C LEU A 72 4.94 -10.45 -14.93
N ASN A 73 5.90 -9.99 -15.74
CA ASN A 73 7.30 -10.06 -15.36
C ASN A 73 7.75 -8.71 -14.78
N THR A 74 8.03 -8.71 -13.48
CA THR A 74 8.60 -7.58 -12.74
C THR A 74 10.08 -7.81 -12.39
N SER A 75 10.71 -8.88 -12.90
CA SER A 75 12.14 -9.10 -12.70
C SER A 75 12.94 -7.97 -13.37
N PHE A 76 13.82 -7.33 -12.62
CA PHE A 76 14.83 -6.41 -13.13
C PHE A 76 16.23 -6.94 -12.84
N THR A 77 17.23 -6.43 -13.54
CA THR A 77 18.64 -6.67 -13.28
C THR A 77 19.24 -5.40 -12.72
N LEU A 78 19.91 -5.48 -11.56
CA LEU A 78 20.72 -4.36 -11.07
C LEU A 78 21.77 -3.98 -12.13
N PRO A 79 21.86 -2.70 -12.55
CA PRO A 79 22.95 -2.24 -13.40
C PRO A 79 24.29 -2.33 -12.66
N SER A 80 25.39 -2.43 -13.42
CA SER A 80 26.71 -2.12 -12.89
C SER A 80 26.88 -0.61 -12.88
N TYR A 81 27.17 -0.04 -11.71
CA TYR A 81 27.47 1.38 -11.56
C TYR A 81 28.95 1.56 -11.25
N ASP A 82 29.62 2.45 -12.00
CA ASP A 82 30.95 2.93 -11.65
C ASP A 82 30.81 3.98 -10.55
N TYR A 83 31.53 3.80 -9.44
CA TYR A 83 31.41 4.63 -8.25
C TYR A 83 32.78 5.08 -7.72
N HIS A 84 32.79 6.17 -6.97
CA HIS A 84 34.01 6.79 -6.47
C HIS A 84 33.77 7.44 -5.11
N PHE A 85 34.81 7.50 -4.29
CA PHE A 85 34.74 8.00 -2.90
C PHE A 85 35.37 9.39 -2.74
N GLY A 86 35.64 10.09 -3.85
CA GLY A 86 36.40 11.35 -3.88
C GLY A 86 37.87 11.21 -3.47
N SER A 87 38.41 12.32 -2.97
CA SER A 87 39.79 12.44 -2.48
C SER A 87 40.00 11.87 -1.08
N ASN A 88 39.00 11.98 -0.21
CA ASN A 88 39.11 11.79 1.24
C ASN A 88 38.20 10.63 1.69
N LYS A 89 38.51 9.42 1.23
CA LYS A 89 37.70 8.23 1.56
C LYS A 89 37.88 7.76 3.01
N ALA A 90 36.78 7.58 3.74
CA ALA A 90 36.75 6.78 4.96
C ALA A 90 36.55 5.27 4.64
N THR A 91 37.27 4.38 5.33
CA THR A 91 37.10 2.91 5.18
C THR A 91 37.06 2.24 6.56
N ILE A 92 35.86 1.87 6.99
CA ILE A 92 35.61 1.23 8.29
C ILE A 92 35.96 -0.26 8.15
N SER A 93 37.00 -0.70 8.84
CA SER A 93 37.54 -2.08 8.76
C SER A 93 37.71 -2.77 10.12
N VAL A 94 37.32 -2.07 11.19
CA VAL A 94 37.12 -2.54 12.57
C VAL A 94 35.90 -1.81 13.13
N ASP A 95 35.29 -2.29 14.21
CA ASP A 95 34.20 -1.56 14.88
C ASP A 95 34.70 -0.15 15.27
N THR A 96 33.95 0.88 14.85
CA THR A 96 34.36 2.28 14.91
C THR A 96 33.20 3.14 15.41
N THR A 97 33.44 3.89 16.49
CA THR A 97 32.53 4.93 16.96
C THR A 97 33.02 6.27 16.43
N VAL A 98 32.19 6.95 15.65
CA VAL A 98 32.43 8.35 15.25
C VAL A 98 32.38 9.23 16.50
N LYS A 99 33.28 10.20 16.60
CA LYS A 99 33.38 11.08 17.76
C LYS A 99 32.55 12.36 17.61
N LEU A 100 32.12 12.96 18.71
CA LEU A 100 31.44 14.26 18.68
C LEU A 100 32.35 15.36 19.24
N GLN A 101 32.70 16.34 18.42
CA GLN A 101 33.58 17.44 18.83
C GLN A 101 32.97 18.22 20.01
N GLY A 102 33.76 18.40 21.08
CA GLY A 102 33.34 19.06 22.32
C GLY A 102 32.90 18.09 23.41
N THR A 103 32.44 16.89 23.05
CA THR A 103 32.18 15.78 24.01
C THR A 103 33.38 14.83 24.08
N ASP A 104 33.94 14.48 22.93
CA ASP A 104 35.11 13.60 22.81
C ASP A 104 36.44 14.35 22.73
N THR A 105 37.51 13.66 23.13
CA THR A 105 38.87 14.03 22.73
C THR A 105 39.17 13.42 21.37
N ILE A 106 39.42 14.27 20.36
CA ILE A 106 39.73 13.86 18.98
C ILE A 106 41.24 13.71 18.80
N VAL A 107 41.71 12.59 18.26
CA VAL A 107 43.12 12.34 17.90
C VAL A 107 43.30 12.09 16.40
N ALA A 108 44.55 11.99 15.94
CA ALA A 108 44.84 11.71 14.52
C ALA A 108 44.35 10.30 14.12
N GLY A 109 43.56 10.24 13.05
CA GLY A 109 42.90 9.02 12.56
C GLY A 109 41.43 8.88 12.98
N ASP A 110 40.95 9.66 13.95
CA ASP A 110 39.54 9.62 14.36
C ASP A 110 38.63 10.18 13.27
N LEU A 111 37.48 9.50 13.07
CA LEU A 111 36.32 10.07 12.41
C LEU A 111 35.48 10.83 13.42
N PHE A 112 35.00 12.02 13.07
CA PHE A 112 34.21 12.85 13.97
C PHE A 112 33.20 13.75 13.25
N LEU A 113 32.17 14.14 13.99
CA LEU A 113 31.16 15.14 13.63
C LEU A 113 31.32 16.38 14.51
N ILE A 114 30.84 17.52 14.01
CA ILE A 114 30.76 18.78 14.77
C ILE A 114 29.26 19.06 15.01
N PRO A 115 28.84 19.49 16.22
CA PRO A 115 27.44 19.83 16.47
C PRO A 115 26.92 20.90 15.52
N MET A 116 25.76 20.66 14.90
CA MET A 116 25.14 21.52 13.87
C MET A 116 26.01 21.74 12.61
N ASP A 117 26.88 20.79 12.28
CA ASP A 117 27.55 20.67 10.99
C ASP A 117 27.19 19.30 10.37
N SER A 118 26.89 19.29 9.08
CA SER A 118 26.47 18.09 8.33
C SER A 118 27.64 17.33 7.70
N HIS A 119 28.88 17.80 7.83
CA HIS A 119 30.03 17.09 7.25
C HIS A 119 30.62 16.06 8.24
N LEU A 120 30.86 14.83 7.74
CA LEU A 120 31.73 13.88 8.42
C LEU A 120 33.19 14.28 8.22
N PHE A 121 33.98 14.36 9.29
CA PHE A 121 35.40 14.71 9.24
C PHE A 121 36.31 13.55 9.63
N VAL A 122 37.53 13.54 9.08
CA VAL A 122 38.68 12.80 9.61
C VAL A 122 39.72 13.77 10.18
N SER A 123 40.27 13.46 11.34
CA SER A 123 41.33 14.23 11.98
C SER A 123 42.72 13.76 11.54
N ASN A 124 43.62 14.68 11.22
CA ASN A 124 45.05 14.38 11.07
C ASN A 124 45.89 14.73 12.34
N GLY A 125 45.23 15.20 13.41
CA GLY A 125 45.86 15.66 14.65
C GLY A 125 46.14 17.17 14.73
N GLU A 126 46.09 17.89 13.60
CA GLU A 126 46.27 19.35 13.53
C GLU A 126 45.07 20.06 12.89
N THR A 127 44.43 19.43 11.90
CA THR A 127 43.30 19.97 11.13
C THR A 127 42.23 18.90 10.88
N ALA A 128 40.98 19.34 10.75
CA ALA A 128 39.90 18.55 10.17
C ALA A 128 40.09 18.37 8.65
N THR A 129 39.55 17.30 8.09
CA THR A 129 39.41 17.11 6.64
C THR A 129 38.07 16.45 6.37
N VAL A 130 37.23 17.05 5.52
CA VAL A 130 35.92 16.49 5.15
C VAL A 130 36.12 15.14 4.46
N VAL A 131 35.42 14.13 4.94
CA VAL A 131 35.31 12.81 4.30
C VAL A 131 34.40 12.99 3.08
N THR A 132 34.88 12.62 1.90
CA THR A 132 34.09 12.78 0.68
C THR A 132 33.16 11.58 0.43
N GLY A 133 33.54 10.38 0.87
CA GLY A 133 32.71 9.17 0.75
C GLY A 133 33.19 8.05 1.68
N ILE A 134 32.33 7.07 1.96
CA ILE A 134 32.55 6.05 3.01
C ILE A 134 32.32 4.62 2.54
N GLU A 135 33.18 3.70 2.99
CA GLU A 135 32.98 2.26 2.84
C GLU A 135 33.01 1.56 4.20
N VAL A 136 31.87 1.00 4.62
CA VAL A 136 31.73 0.18 5.82
C VAL A 136 31.87 -1.29 5.44
N LYS A 137 32.97 -1.94 5.85
CA LYS A 137 33.25 -3.34 5.48
C LYS A 137 32.33 -4.32 6.21
N SER A 138 32.17 -5.50 5.60
CA SER A 138 31.31 -6.53 6.19
C SER A 138 31.87 -7.13 7.47
N GLY A 139 31.00 -7.30 8.46
CA GLY A 139 31.33 -7.84 9.78
C GLY A 139 31.92 -6.82 10.77
N VAL A 140 31.80 -5.51 10.49
CA VAL A 140 32.14 -4.43 11.43
C VAL A 140 31.03 -3.38 11.50
N THR A 141 31.03 -2.63 12.60
CA THR A 141 29.99 -1.65 12.96
C THR A 141 30.54 -0.23 12.92
N LEU A 142 29.87 0.66 12.20
CA LEU A 142 29.97 2.11 12.37
C LEU A 142 28.87 2.56 13.36
N THR A 143 29.26 3.21 14.44
CA THR A 143 28.32 3.78 15.43
C THR A 143 28.45 5.30 15.41
N VAL A 144 27.36 6.02 15.12
CA VAL A 144 27.36 7.47 14.83
C VAL A 144 26.67 8.25 15.96
N PRO A 145 27.29 9.29 16.54
CA PRO A 145 26.67 10.10 17.58
C PRO A 145 25.70 11.10 16.99
N VAL A 146 24.69 11.47 17.77
CA VAL A 146 23.81 12.60 17.49
C VAL A 146 24.63 13.90 17.43
N ASN A 147 24.52 14.63 16.33
CA ASN A 147 25.15 15.94 16.10
C ASN A 147 24.13 17.06 15.82
N TRP A 148 22.88 16.71 15.51
CA TRP A 148 21.86 17.67 15.06
C TRP A 148 20.52 17.42 15.77
N ASP A 149 20.31 18.09 16.91
CA ASP A 149 19.18 17.90 17.83
C ASP A 149 18.98 16.44 18.31
N THR A 150 18.17 15.64 17.62
CA THR A 150 17.98 14.19 17.87
C THR A 150 18.69 13.30 16.85
N TRP A 151 19.16 13.87 15.74
CA TRP A 151 19.69 13.16 14.57
C TRP A 151 21.21 12.98 14.61
N ALA A 152 21.64 11.79 14.23
CA ALA A 152 22.96 11.52 13.69
C ALA A 152 22.92 11.77 12.17
N TYR A 153 23.28 12.99 11.75
CA TYR A 153 23.14 13.48 10.38
C TYR A 153 24.50 13.73 9.71
N PHE A 154 24.72 13.18 8.51
CA PHE A 154 25.84 13.63 7.67
C PHE A 154 25.66 13.45 6.16
N VAL A 155 26.20 14.41 5.40
CA VAL A 155 26.22 14.49 3.94
C VAL A 155 27.59 14.10 3.39
N LEU A 156 27.61 13.42 2.25
CA LEU A 156 28.83 13.01 1.55
C LEU A 156 28.78 13.38 0.06
N GLU A 157 29.76 14.17 -0.41
CA GLU A 157 29.91 14.56 -1.83
C GLU A 157 30.00 13.37 -2.80
N GLN A 158 30.25 12.15 -2.29
CA GLN A 158 30.64 10.96 -3.06
C GLN A 158 30.04 9.69 -2.44
N SER A 159 30.34 8.53 -3.03
CA SER A 159 29.57 7.30 -2.81
C SER A 159 29.64 6.73 -1.38
N VAL A 160 28.51 6.16 -0.95
CA VAL A 160 28.31 5.45 0.32
C VAL A 160 28.16 3.96 0.05
N LEU A 161 29.03 3.13 0.63
CA LEU A 161 28.95 1.66 0.54
C LEU A 161 28.89 1.03 1.94
N ILE A 162 27.81 0.31 2.24
CA ILE A 162 27.56 -0.31 3.54
C ILE A 162 27.43 -1.84 3.38
N ASP A 163 28.53 -2.57 3.56
CA ASP A 163 28.56 -4.05 3.59
C ASP A 163 28.52 -4.61 5.03
N GLY A 164 28.66 -3.76 6.05
CA GLY A 164 28.54 -4.05 7.48
C GLY A 164 27.40 -3.26 8.14
N THR A 165 27.50 -2.98 9.44
CA THR A 165 26.43 -2.30 10.18
C THR A 165 26.70 -0.80 10.30
N VAL A 166 25.68 0.04 10.11
CA VAL A 166 25.65 1.45 10.52
C VAL A 166 24.48 1.63 11.50
N ARG A 167 24.72 2.35 12.60
CA ARG A 167 23.70 2.66 13.60
C ARG A 167 24.00 3.94 14.36
N THR A 168 23.00 4.48 15.04
CA THR A 168 23.16 5.55 16.04
C THR A 168 23.87 5.06 17.32
N ALA A 169 24.47 6.00 18.06
CA ALA A 169 25.16 5.77 19.33
C ALA A 169 24.25 5.85 20.57
N VAL A 170 23.01 6.29 20.37
CA VAL A 170 21.96 6.45 21.37
C VAL A 170 20.77 5.63 20.87
N ASP A 171 20.26 4.74 21.72
CA ASP A 171 19.05 3.95 21.43
C ASP A 171 17.87 4.88 21.12
N GLY A 172 17.16 4.61 20.02
CA GLY A 172 16.01 5.41 19.59
C GLY A 172 16.34 6.79 19.01
N ALA A 173 17.61 7.10 18.76
CA ALA A 173 18.00 8.32 18.05
C ALA A 173 17.99 8.15 16.53
N ASP A 174 17.65 9.23 15.83
CA ASP A 174 17.41 9.28 14.40
C ASP A 174 18.71 9.26 13.57
N LEU A 175 18.64 8.82 12.31
CA LEU A 175 19.79 8.65 11.42
C LEU A 175 19.49 9.22 10.03
N ASP A 176 20.25 10.23 9.62
CA ASP A 176 20.21 10.80 8.27
C ASP A 176 21.59 10.64 7.61
N ILE A 177 21.60 10.06 6.40
CA ILE A 177 22.81 9.94 5.57
C ILE A 177 22.48 10.31 4.12
N GLU A 178 23.08 11.39 3.63
CA GLU A 178 22.96 11.84 2.24
C GLU A 178 24.20 11.49 1.39
N SER A 179 24.01 11.34 0.07
CA SER A 179 25.12 11.18 -0.90
C SER A 179 24.86 11.85 -2.25
N ASP A 180 25.78 12.66 -2.76
CA ASP A 180 25.68 13.24 -4.12
C ASP A 180 25.90 12.21 -5.27
N SER A 181 25.95 10.90 -4.97
CA SER A 181 26.57 9.89 -5.83
C SER A 181 25.84 8.53 -5.83
N LEU A 182 26.54 7.42 -5.56
CA LEU A 182 25.94 6.11 -5.34
C LEU A 182 25.76 5.88 -3.85
N PHE A 183 24.53 5.69 -3.39
CA PHE A 183 24.25 5.09 -2.09
C PHE A 183 23.99 3.59 -2.28
N GLN A 184 24.76 2.71 -1.64
CA GLN A 184 24.58 1.27 -1.75
C GLN A 184 24.73 0.54 -0.41
N ILE A 185 23.67 -0.16 -0.03
CA ILE A 185 23.68 -1.16 1.04
C ILE A 185 23.93 -2.54 0.42
N GLY A 186 25.00 -3.20 0.85
CA GLY A 186 25.44 -4.52 0.41
C GLY A 186 24.56 -5.65 0.92
N SER A 187 24.72 -6.87 0.40
CA SER A 187 23.89 -8.04 0.80
C SER A 187 24.23 -8.63 2.17
N LYS A 188 24.95 -7.85 2.98
CA LYS A 188 25.29 -8.08 4.39
C LYS A 188 25.23 -6.76 5.19
N GLY A 189 24.84 -5.67 4.52
CA GLY A 189 24.71 -4.36 5.13
C GLY A 189 23.47 -4.30 6.01
N LEU A 190 23.59 -3.60 7.13
CA LEU A 190 22.49 -3.26 8.03
C LEU A 190 22.58 -1.76 8.33
N VAL A 191 21.51 -1.02 8.09
CA VAL A 191 21.35 0.35 8.59
C VAL A 191 20.22 0.31 9.61
N THR A 192 20.47 0.71 10.86
CA THR A 192 19.53 0.44 11.96
C THR A 192 19.53 1.53 13.03
N THR A 193 18.32 1.94 13.42
CA THR A 193 18.03 2.77 14.61
C THR A 193 17.29 1.98 15.69
N LYS A 194 16.80 0.77 15.37
CA LYS A 194 16.22 -0.18 16.33
C LYS A 194 17.06 -0.27 17.62
N PRO A 195 16.50 0.08 18.79
CA PRO A 195 17.23 0.11 20.05
C PRO A 195 17.51 -1.30 20.58
N VAL A 196 18.48 -1.41 21.50
CA VAL A 196 18.73 -2.65 22.26
C VAL A 196 18.01 -2.68 23.60
N THR A 197 17.49 -1.54 24.04
CA THR A 197 16.70 -1.36 25.26
C THR A 197 15.25 -1.75 25.01
N ALA A 198 14.71 -2.68 25.80
CA ALA A 198 13.34 -3.18 25.67
C ALA A 198 12.29 -2.06 25.85
N GLY A 199 11.19 -2.11 25.09
CA GLY A 199 10.11 -1.11 25.12
C GLY A 199 10.54 0.31 24.73
N THR A 200 11.67 0.46 24.02
CA THR A 200 12.16 1.75 23.53
C THR A 200 11.80 1.92 22.06
N ASP A 201 11.45 3.13 21.66
CA ASP A 201 11.09 3.47 20.29
C ASP A 201 12.30 3.41 19.35
N GLY A 202 12.07 3.06 18.08
CA GLY A 202 13.04 3.23 17.01
C GLY A 202 13.12 4.69 16.56
N GLY A 203 14.32 5.20 16.32
CA GLY A 203 14.51 6.53 15.71
C GLY A 203 14.25 6.50 14.21
N ASP A 204 14.02 7.67 13.62
CA ASP A 204 13.76 7.80 12.17
C ASP A 204 15.01 7.46 11.33
N ILE A 205 14.82 6.98 10.11
CA ILE A 205 15.88 6.73 9.13
C ILE A 205 15.54 7.49 7.83
N TYR A 206 16.35 8.48 7.48
CA TYR A 206 16.32 9.17 6.18
C TYR A 206 17.59 8.85 5.39
N LEU A 207 17.46 8.38 4.14
CA LEU A 207 18.61 7.97 3.31
C LEU A 207 18.45 8.48 1.87
N TYR A 208 19.07 9.62 1.57
CA TYR A 208 18.92 10.33 0.30
C TYR A 208 20.15 10.20 -0.61
N THR A 209 19.93 10.27 -1.93
CA THR A 209 21.02 10.45 -2.87
C THR A 209 20.67 11.16 -4.19
N VAL A 210 21.52 12.10 -4.62
CA VAL A 210 21.39 12.79 -5.92
C VAL A 210 21.56 11.82 -7.12
N GLY A 211 22.27 10.70 -6.94
CA GLY A 211 22.57 9.78 -8.03
C GLY A 211 21.68 8.54 -8.05
N VAL A 212 22.07 7.49 -7.33
CA VAL A 212 21.38 6.19 -7.37
C VAL A 212 21.41 5.50 -6.01
N PHE A 213 20.26 5.03 -5.54
CA PHE A 213 20.13 4.22 -4.33
C PHE A 213 20.02 2.73 -4.66
N ILE A 214 20.77 1.87 -3.96
CA ILE A 214 20.74 0.41 -4.13
C ILE A 214 20.74 -0.30 -2.78
N ASN A 215 19.59 -0.78 -2.31
CA ASN A 215 19.52 -1.68 -1.15
C ASN A 215 19.55 -3.15 -1.58
N LYS A 216 20.46 -3.92 -0.97
CA LYS A 216 20.55 -5.39 -1.06
C LYS A 216 20.58 -6.06 0.31
N GLY A 217 20.62 -5.28 1.39
CA GLY A 217 20.78 -5.71 2.78
C GLY A 217 19.50 -5.47 3.59
N VAL A 218 19.63 -4.91 4.79
CA VAL A 218 18.50 -4.60 5.68
C VAL A 218 18.56 -3.12 6.11
N ILE A 219 17.41 -2.48 6.17
CA ILE A 219 17.20 -1.17 6.82
C ILE A 219 16.13 -1.39 7.91
N ASP A 220 16.39 -0.97 9.15
CA ASP A 220 15.57 -1.34 10.31
C ASP A 220 15.40 -0.18 11.32
N SER A 221 14.24 0.47 11.26
CA SER A 221 13.79 1.51 12.20
C SER A 221 12.77 1.00 13.24
N SER A 222 12.62 -0.32 13.34
CA SER A 222 11.65 -0.96 14.25
C SER A 222 11.86 -0.56 15.71
N GLY A 223 10.78 -0.50 16.50
CA GLY A 223 10.86 -0.41 17.95
C GLY A 223 11.38 -1.70 18.60
N ALA A 224 11.66 -1.66 19.90
CA ALA A 224 12.03 -2.86 20.67
C ALA A 224 10.87 -3.43 21.49
N ASP A 225 10.79 -4.76 21.52
CA ASP A 225 9.81 -5.51 22.32
C ASP A 225 10.00 -5.19 23.82
N ALA A 226 8.91 -5.14 24.57
CA ALA A 226 8.91 -4.85 26.00
C ALA A 226 8.99 -6.12 26.85
N THR A 227 9.88 -6.12 27.83
CA THR A 227 9.87 -7.16 28.88
C THR A 227 8.87 -6.85 30.00
N GLU A 228 8.58 -5.56 30.22
CA GLU A 228 7.54 -5.03 31.10
C GLU A 228 7.06 -3.70 30.48
N GLY A 229 5.76 -3.39 30.55
CA GLY A 229 5.17 -2.19 29.91
C GLY A 229 4.78 -2.39 28.44
N ASP A 230 4.71 -1.28 27.73
CA ASP A 230 4.27 -1.16 26.33
C ASP A 230 5.44 -1.37 25.34
N GLY A 231 5.16 -1.94 24.17
CA GLY A 231 6.14 -2.17 23.12
C GLY A 231 6.56 -0.87 22.42
N GLY A 232 7.83 -0.74 22.06
CA GLY A 232 8.33 0.47 21.41
C GLY A 232 7.72 0.69 20.02
N HIS A 233 7.39 1.93 19.70
CA HIS A 233 7.00 2.35 18.36
C HIS A 233 8.20 2.29 17.40
N ALA A 234 7.97 2.12 16.10
CA ALA A 234 9.01 2.26 15.09
C ALA A 234 9.12 3.70 14.58
N GLY A 235 10.34 4.10 14.22
CA GLY A 235 10.59 5.35 13.50
C GLY A 235 10.28 5.22 12.01
N TYR A 236 10.15 6.35 11.34
CA TYR A 236 10.00 6.43 9.89
C TYR A 236 11.21 5.82 9.17
N LEU A 237 11.00 5.37 7.93
CA LEU A 237 12.07 4.82 7.09
C LEU A 237 11.87 5.30 5.65
N GLU A 238 12.68 6.26 5.24
CA GLU A 238 12.59 6.90 3.92
C GLU A 238 13.87 6.65 3.10
N VAL A 239 13.67 6.28 1.83
CA VAL A 239 14.74 5.92 0.89
C VAL A 239 14.53 6.69 -0.41
N ASP A 240 15.39 7.67 -0.63
CA ASP A 240 15.25 8.65 -1.70
C ASP A 240 16.36 8.56 -2.73
N ALA A 241 16.01 8.80 -4.00
CA ALA A 241 16.98 9.26 -4.99
C ALA A 241 16.40 10.32 -5.94
N ASP A 242 17.21 11.30 -6.34
CA ASP A 242 16.91 12.13 -7.51
C ASP A 242 16.86 11.25 -8.77
N GLY A 243 17.88 10.39 -8.92
CA GLY A 243 17.90 9.34 -9.93
C GLY A 243 17.21 8.06 -9.45
N PHE A 244 17.82 6.91 -9.73
CA PHE A 244 17.14 5.60 -9.62
C PHE A 244 17.19 5.01 -8.21
N VAL A 245 16.11 4.32 -7.80
CA VAL A 245 16.13 3.44 -6.62
C VAL A 245 16.01 1.98 -7.03
N TYR A 246 16.87 1.12 -6.49
CA TYR A 246 16.80 -0.34 -6.61
C TYR A 246 16.77 -0.99 -5.22
N ASN A 247 15.63 -1.54 -4.80
CA ASN A 247 15.50 -2.29 -3.56
C ASN A 247 15.32 -3.79 -3.84
N ILE A 248 16.31 -4.60 -3.48
CA ILE A 248 16.20 -6.07 -3.39
C ILE A 248 16.51 -6.59 -1.98
N GLY A 249 16.68 -5.68 -1.01
CA GLY A 249 16.91 -5.99 0.40
C GLY A 249 15.62 -6.12 1.19
N THR A 250 15.69 -5.82 2.48
CA THR A 250 14.54 -5.71 3.38
C THR A 250 14.48 -4.30 3.99
N LEU A 251 13.28 -3.74 4.12
CA LEU A 251 12.98 -2.54 4.91
C LEU A 251 12.02 -2.93 6.05
N LEU A 252 12.31 -2.51 7.28
CA LEU A 252 11.54 -2.83 8.48
C LEU A 252 11.28 -1.55 9.29
N SER A 253 10.01 -1.30 9.59
CA SER A 253 9.56 -0.28 10.56
C SER A 253 8.49 -0.92 11.46
N LEU A 254 8.90 -1.95 12.21
CA LEU A 254 8.00 -2.79 13.00
C LEU A 254 7.80 -2.25 14.41
N GLY A 255 6.55 -2.15 14.85
CA GLY A 255 6.26 -1.95 16.27
C GLY A 255 6.69 -3.17 17.11
N GLY A 256 7.27 -2.93 18.29
CA GLY A 256 7.67 -3.99 19.21
C GLY A 256 6.47 -4.62 19.93
N ASP A 257 6.59 -5.90 20.29
CA ASP A 257 5.57 -6.58 21.10
C ASP A 257 5.53 -6.01 22.53
N GLY A 258 4.35 -5.90 23.13
CA GLY A 258 4.12 -5.27 24.43
C GLY A 258 3.44 -6.17 25.46
N THR A 259 3.85 -6.06 26.73
CA THR A 259 3.16 -6.75 27.83
C THR A 259 1.84 -6.06 28.19
N VAL A 260 1.70 -4.78 27.86
CA VAL A 260 0.47 -3.99 27.97
C VAL A 260 -0.03 -3.65 26.56
N ASP A 261 0.27 -2.48 26.01
CA ASP A 261 -0.04 -2.11 24.63
C ASP A 261 1.13 -2.46 23.69
N GLY A 262 0.83 -2.89 22.46
CA GLY A 262 1.82 -3.17 21.42
C GLY A 262 2.26 -1.91 20.68
N GLY A 263 3.54 -1.85 20.30
CA GLY A 263 4.11 -0.69 19.61
C GLY A 263 3.55 -0.48 18.21
N ASN A 264 3.49 0.76 17.75
CA ASN A 264 3.06 1.07 16.38
C ASN A 264 4.20 0.80 15.38
N GLY A 265 3.88 0.27 14.20
CA GLY A 265 4.75 0.35 13.03
C GLY A 265 4.72 1.75 12.44
N GLY A 266 5.86 2.20 11.93
CA GLY A 266 6.04 3.53 11.34
C GLY A 266 5.77 3.52 9.84
N TRP A 267 5.77 4.70 9.24
CA TRP A 267 5.66 4.86 7.80
C TRP A 267 6.98 4.50 7.08
N MET A 268 6.87 3.92 5.88
CA MET A 268 8.02 3.64 5.01
C MET A 268 7.85 4.25 3.61
N GLY A 269 8.82 5.07 3.21
CA GLY A 269 8.89 5.72 1.91
C GLY A 269 9.97 5.13 0.98
N ILE A 270 9.65 4.99 -0.31
CA ILE A 270 10.66 4.82 -1.37
C ILE A 270 10.36 5.80 -2.52
N TYR A 271 11.19 6.83 -2.66
CA TYR A 271 11.02 7.90 -3.65
C TYR A 271 12.10 7.89 -4.72
N SER A 272 11.68 8.05 -5.98
CA SER A 272 12.55 8.52 -7.06
C SER A 272 11.98 9.83 -7.61
N TYR A 273 12.71 10.94 -7.49
CA TYR A 273 12.19 12.24 -7.89
C TYR A 273 12.17 12.42 -9.41
N TYR A 274 13.20 11.98 -10.14
CA TYR A 274 13.34 12.20 -11.58
C TYR A 274 13.56 10.92 -12.41
N ALA A 275 13.43 9.74 -11.78
CA ALA A 275 13.62 8.45 -12.47
C ALA A 275 12.71 7.31 -11.93
N SER A 276 13.22 6.08 -12.02
CA SER A 276 12.46 4.84 -11.80
C SER A 276 12.77 4.17 -10.45
N VAL A 277 11.73 3.65 -9.79
CA VAL A 277 11.85 2.77 -8.63
C VAL A 277 11.67 1.31 -9.03
N TYR A 278 12.66 0.48 -8.70
CA TYR A 278 12.65 -0.96 -8.90
C TYR A 278 12.75 -1.67 -7.54
N THR A 279 11.64 -2.19 -7.02
CA THR A 279 11.61 -2.98 -5.78
C THR A 279 11.24 -4.44 -6.03
N SER A 280 11.92 -5.36 -5.34
CA SER A 280 11.50 -6.77 -5.21
C SER A 280 11.85 -7.36 -3.84
N GLY A 281 12.22 -6.49 -2.90
CA GLY A 281 12.51 -6.84 -1.51
C GLY A 281 11.28 -7.14 -0.67
N ALA A 282 11.50 -7.32 0.63
CA ALA A 282 10.44 -7.33 1.63
C ALA A 282 10.36 -5.96 2.31
N LEU A 283 9.15 -5.41 2.43
CA LEU A 283 8.85 -4.19 3.17
C LEU A 283 7.80 -4.55 4.22
N ASP A 284 8.10 -4.34 5.51
CA ASP A 284 7.17 -4.61 6.61
C ASP A 284 7.12 -3.45 7.62
N CYS A 285 5.93 -2.87 7.82
CA CYS A 285 5.63 -1.86 8.84
C CYS A 285 4.47 -2.28 9.75
N SER A 286 4.37 -3.57 10.05
CA SER A 286 3.36 -4.08 10.98
C SER A 286 3.53 -3.54 12.41
N GLY A 287 2.42 -3.33 13.11
CA GLY A 287 2.42 -3.05 14.55
C GLY A 287 2.59 -4.32 15.40
N GLY A 288 3.10 -4.17 16.62
CA GLY A 288 3.37 -5.28 17.55
C GLY A 288 2.13 -5.73 18.34
N ASP A 289 2.17 -6.94 18.89
CA ASP A 289 1.07 -7.52 19.68
C ASP A 289 1.06 -6.97 21.13
N GLY A 290 -0.13 -6.65 21.66
CA GLY A 290 -0.34 -6.21 23.04
C GLY A 290 -1.00 -7.29 23.90
N ALA A 291 -0.34 -7.72 24.98
CA ALA A 291 -0.81 -8.83 25.80
C ALA A 291 -1.90 -8.45 26.83
N ALA A 292 -1.81 -7.27 27.46
CA ALA A 292 -2.79 -6.80 28.44
C ALA A 292 -3.60 -5.57 27.96
N GLY A 293 -3.31 -5.07 26.77
CA GLY A 293 -3.92 -3.89 26.18
C GLY A 293 -4.15 -4.04 24.67
N ILE A 294 -4.05 -2.94 23.92
CA ILE A 294 -4.27 -2.89 22.47
C ILE A 294 -3.07 -3.42 21.69
N GLY A 295 -3.32 -4.00 20.51
CA GLY A 295 -2.26 -4.25 19.54
C GLY A 295 -1.95 -2.98 18.74
N GLY A 296 -0.69 -2.81 18.36
CA GLY A 296 -0.19 -1.61 17.70
C GLY A 296 -0.71 -1.44 16.27
N HIS A 297 -0.83 -0.20 15.83
CA HIS A 297 -1.22 0.14 14.47
C HIS A 297 -0.04 -0.03 13.52
N ALA A 298 -0.27 -0.48 12.28
CA ALA A 298 0.73 -0.37 11.21
C ALA A 298 0.68 1.00 10.55
N GLY A 299 1.84 1.55 10.22
CA GLY A 299 1.95 2.78 9.44
C GLY A 299 1.28 3.98 10.09
N VAL A 300 1.82 4.49 11.20
CA VAL A 300 1.29 5.73 11.81
C VAL A 300 2.19 6.90 11.42
N TYR A 301 1.66 7.85 10.64
CA TYR A 301 2.34 9.10 10.32
C TYR A 301 1.80 10.26 11.18
N TYR A 302 2.68 10.89 11.97
CA TYR A 302 2.31 11.97 12.89
C TYR A 302 2.56 13.37 12.28
N TYR A 303 1.63 13.88 11.47
CA TYR A 303 1.65 15.29 11.02
C TYR A 303 1.17 16.26 12.13
N GLY A 304 1.87 16.26 13.27
CA GLY A 304 1.62 17.13 14.41
C GLY A 304 0.30 16.82 15.16
N GLU A 305 -0.27 17.84 15.81
CA GLU A 305 -1.31 17.65 16.83
C GLU A 305 -2.71 17.22 16.34
N MET A 306 -3.02 17.19 15.03
CA MET A 306 -4.42 17.15 14.56
C MET A 306 -4.82 16.16 13.45
N SER A 307 -3.91 15.38 12.84
CA SER A 307 -4.30 14.35 11.86
C SER A 307 -3.46 13.09 12.01
N TYR A 308 -4.13 11.98 12.32
CA TYR A 308 -3.59 10.63 12.12
C TYR A 308 -4.02 10.16 10.72
N GLU A 309 -3.12 10.25 9.74
CA GLU A 309 -3.24 9.46 8.52
C GLU A 309 -2.42 8.18 8.73
N ILE A 310 -3.00 7.03 8.35
CA ILE A 310 -2.45 5.70 8.67
C ILE A 310 -1.67 5.19 7.46
N ASP A 311 -0.59 5.91 7.16
CA ASP A 311 0.25 5.71 5.98
C ASP A 311 1.36 4.69 6.27
N GLY A 312 1.36 3.57 5.56
CA GLY A 312 2.24 2.42 5.84
C GLY A 312 3.42 2.27 4.90
N ILE A 313 3.16 2.13 3.60
CA ILE A 313 4.20 1.88 2.59
C ILE A 313 3.90 2.70 1.34
N ASP A 314 4.67 3.77 1.14
CA ASP A 314 4.57 4.62 -0.04
C ASP A 314 5.74 4.35 -0.99
N ILE A 315 5.43 4.10 -2.26
CA ILE A 315 6.43 3.90 -3.32
C ILE A 315 6.08 4.81 -4.48
N TYR A 316 6.97 5.77 -4.77
CA TYR A 316 6.70 6.86 -5.70
C TYR A 316 7.80 6.96 -6.77
N SER A 317 7.40 7.01 -8.05
CA SER A 317 8.33 7.15 -9.16
C SER A 317 8.04 8.40 -10.01
N GLY A 318 9.02 9.30 -10.11
CA GLY A 318 8.93 10.59 -10.79
C GLY A 318 8.27 11.68 -9.94
N GLY A 319 8.62 11.83 -8.66
CA GLY A 319 7.96 12.74 -7.71
C GLY A 319 8.40 14.21 -7.69
N GLY A 320 9.55 14.56 -8.28
CA GLY A 320 10.19 15.86 -8.11
C GLY A 320 9.35 17.02 -8.64
N GLY A 321 8.82 17.85 -7.72
CA GLY A 321 7.75 18.84 -7.96
C GLY A 321 8.03 20.00 -8.94
N GLU A 322 9.14 19.95 -9.67
CA GLU A 322 9.58 20.99 -10.62
C GLU A 322 9.32 20.61 -12.10
N GLY A 323 8.45 19.63 -12.37
CA GLY A 323 8.02 19.28 -13.73
C GLY A 323 8.97 18.36 -14.49
N ARG A 324 9.66 17.47 -13.76
CA ARG A 324 10.57 16.42 -14.29
C ARG A 324 10.15 15.02 -13.86
N ASN A 325 8.84 14.85 -13.75
CA ASN A 325 8.15 13.69 -13.24
C ASN A 325 8.17 12.57 -14.29
N ILE A 326 9.21 11.71 -14.31
CA ILE A 326 9.26 10.54 -15.20
C ILE A 326 9.78 9.32 -14.44
N GLY A 327 9.00 8.24 -14.38
CA GLY A 327 9.46 7.01 -13.76
C GLY A 327 8.80 5.72 -14.25
N HIS A 328 9.49 4.60 -14.04
CA HIS A 328 8.88 3.29 -13.94
C HIS A 328 8.87 2.88 -12.47
N LEU A 329 7.69 2.67 -11.88
CA LEU A 329 7.54 1.86 -10.68
C LEU A 329 7.39 0.40 -11.09
N ILE A 330 8.43 -0.40 -10.84
CA ILE A 330 8.38 -1.86 -10.97
C ILE A 330 8.53 -2.48 -9.58
N ALA A 331 7.48 -3.15 -9.08
CA ALA A 331 7.46 -3.72 -7.74
C ALA A 331 7.26 -5.25 -7.74
N GLY A 332 7.67 -5.89 -6.65
CA GLY A 332 7.61 -7.34 -6.43
C GLY A 332 7.90 -7.65 -4.96
N GLY A 333 8.17 -8.90 -4.64
CA GLY A 333 8.45 -9.30 -3.26
C GLY A 333 7.19 -9.26 -2.38
N THR A 334 7.28 -8.63 -1.21
CA THR A 334 6.19 -8.56 -0.23
C THR A 334 6.05 -7.16 0.36
N LEU A 335 4.82 -6.66 0.44
CA LEU A 335 4.46 -5.40 1.08
C LEU A 335 3.50 -5.71 2.25
N THR A 336 3.90 -5.40 3.47
CA THR A 336 3.17 -5.81 4.68
C THR A 336 2.94 -4.63 5.62
N ALA A 337 1.69 -4.42 6.02
CA ALA A 337 1.28 -3.36 6.94
C ALA A 337 0.13 -3.85 7.85
N ASN A 338 0.38 -4.89 8.67
CA ASN A 338 -0.67 -5.47 9.54
C ASN A 338 -0.75 -4.75 10.88
N GLY A 339 -1.95 -4.54 11.40
CA GLY A 339 -2.11 -4.19 12.81
C GLY A 339 -1.79 -5.39 13.71
N GLY A 340 -1.14 -5.15 14.84
CA GLY A 340 -0.86 -6.16 15.86
C GLY A 340 -2.10 -6.58 16.64
N ASN A 341 -2.08 -7.76 17.25
CA ASN A 341 -3.19 -8.32 18.00
C ASN A 341 -3.28 -7.72 19.41
N GLY A 342 -4.51 -7.42 19.88
CA GLY A 342 -4.76 -6.97 21.25
C GLY A 342 -5.43 -8.09 22.05
N SER A 343 -4.68 -8.79 22.88
CA SER A 343 -5.18 -9.97 23.60
C SER A 343 -6.24 -9.59 24.66
N SER A 344 -6.16 -8.37 25.20
CA SER A 344 -7.13 -7.84 26.18
C SER A 344 -7.80 -6.53 25.77
N GLY A 345 -7.12 -5.68 25.00
CA GLY A 345 -7.66 -4.50 24.33
C GLY A 345 -8.06 -4.78 22.89
N ASN A 346 -8.17 -3.75 22.05
CA ASN A 346 -8.49 -3.90 20.63
C ASN A 346 -7.28 -4.36 19.80
N GLY A 347 -7.51 -5.06 18.70
CA GLY A 347 -6.49 -5.24 17.66
C GLY A 347 -6.21 -3.93 16.91
N GLY A 348 -4.95 -3.73 16.53
CA GLY A 348 -4.48 -2.54 15.82
C GLY A 348 -5.01 -2.45 14.40
N GLN A 349 -5.09 -1.24 13.86
CA GLN A 349 -5.47 -1.03 12.45
C GLN A 349 -4.30 -1.36 11.52
N ALA A 350 -4.59 -1.89 10.33
CA ALA A 350 -3.61 -2.02 9.26
C ALA A 350 -3.41 -0.71 8.48
N GLY A 351 -2.21 -0.53 7.94
CA GLY A 351 -1.78 0.69 7.25
C GLY A 351 -2.13 0.75 5.77
N TYR A 352 -1.90 1.91 5.16
CA TYR A 352 -2.02 2.15 3.72
C TYR A 352 -0.79 1.64 2.97
N VAL A 353 -0.99 1.06 1.79
CA VAL A 353 0.06 0.72 0.82
C VAL A 353 -0.24 1.51 -0.46
N TYR A 354 0.67 2.38 -0.85
CA TYR A 354 0.53 3.30 -1.98
C TYR A 354 1.61 3.05 -3.02
N LEU A 355 1.20 2.94 -4.29
CA LEU A 355 2.11 2.88 -5.43
C LEU A 355 1.72 3.99 -6.41
N GLU A 356 2.62 4.93 -6.70
CA GLU A 356 2.42 5.97 -7.71
C GLU A 356 3.56 6.04 -8.74
N SER A 357 3.19 6.25 -10.01
CA SER A 357 4.14 6.42 -11.11
C SER A 357 3.68 7.56 -12.02
N ASN A 358 4.47 8.63 -12.08
CA ASN A 358 4.32 9.68 -13.07
C ASN A 358 4.97 9.25 -14.39
N GLY A 359 4.13 8.95 -15.38
CA GLY A 359 4.55 8.38 -16.66
C GLY A 359 5.04 6.94 -16.54
N GLY A 360 5.67 6.47 -17.61
CA GLY A 360 6.37 5.20 -17.66
C GLY A 360 5.49 3.98 -17.34
N LYS A 361 5.73 3.26 -16.24
CA LYS A 361 5.08 1.96 -15.94
C LYS A 361 4.78 1.87 -14.47
N LEU A 362 3.61 1.36 -14.10
CA LEU A 362 3.32 0.99 -12.71
C LEU A 362 3.02 -0.51 -12.66
N TRP A 363 4.07 -1.35 -12.62
CA TRP A 363 3.94 -2.81 -12.75
C TRP A 363 4.37 -3.51 -11.45
N THR A 364 3.43 -4.07 -10.68
CA THR A 364 3.74 -4.79 -9.43
C THR A 364 3.34 -6.28 -9.46
N SER A 365 4.19 -7.13 -8.88
CA SER A 365 3.89 -8.54 -8.61
C SER A 365 3.87 -8.90 -7.13
N ALA A 366 3.94 -7.89 -6.25
CA ALA A 366 4.08 -8.09 -4.83
C ALA A 366 2.88 -8.84 -4.23
N ALA A 367 3.14 -9.69 -3.24
CA ALA A 367 2.08 -10.08 -2.31
C ALA A 367 1.87 -8.93 -1.33
N VAL A 368 0.61 -8.49 -1.18
CA VAL A 368 0.26 -7.34 -0.32
C VAL A 368 -0.65 -7.80 0.80
N THR A 369 -0.24 -7.54 2.04
CA THR A 369 -0.95 -7.98 3.25
C THR A 369 -1.08 -6.81 4.23
N ALA A 370 -2.26 -6.23 4.33
CA ALA A 370 -2.56 -5.15 5.27
C ALA A 370 -3.84 -5.50 6.03
N ARG A 371 -3.72 -6.43 6.98
CA ARG A 371 -4.84 -6.98 7.75
C ARG A 371 -4.87 -6.37 9.14
N GLY A 372 -6.06 -6.04 9.63
CA GLY A 372 -6.20 -5.56 11.00
C GLY A 372 -5.91 -6.67 12.01
N GLY A 373 -5.36 -6.29 13.16
CA GLY A 373 -5.04 -7.23 14.24
C GLY A 373 -6.29 -7.80 14.90
N SER A 374 -6.17 -8.98 15.49
CA SER A 374 -7.30 -9.66 16.16
C SER A 374 -7.35 -9.37 17.66
N SER A 375 -8.48 -9.68 18.31
CA SER A 375 -8.66 -9.54 19.76
C SER A 375 -9.54 -10.66 20.32
N ASP A 376 -9.09 -11.28 21.41
CA ASP A 376 -9.86 -12.31 22.13
C ASP A 376 -10.91 -11.71 23.07
N LEU A 377 -10.77 -10.44 23.48
CA LEU A 377 -11.60 -9.82 24.53
C LEU A 377 -12.31 -8.51 24.12
N SER A 378 -11.90 -7.81 23.06
CA SER A 378 -12.49 -6.54 22.62
C SER A 378 -12.78 -6.52 21.11
N GLY A 379 -12.51 -5.42 20.39
CA GLY A 379 -12.70 -5.30 18.95
C GLY A 379 -11.46 -5.68 18.13
N GLY A 380 -11.63 -6.33 17.00
CA GLY A 380 -10.59 -6.49 15.98
C GLY A 380 -10.35 -5.20 15.19
N GLY A 381 -9.13 -5.01 14.70
CA GLY A 381 -8.75 -3.83 13.93
C GLY A 381 -9.20 -3.91 12.46
N GLY A 382 -9.36 -2.76 11.81
CA GLY A 382 -9.69 -2.68 10.39
C GLY A 382 -8.53 -3.10 9.48
N GLY A 383 -8.87 -3.72 8.35
CA GLY A 383 -7.95 -3.96 7.24
C GLY A 383 -7.57 -2.64 6.56
N GLY A 384 -6.31 -2.58 6.11
CA GLY A 384 -5.72 -1.39 5.51
C GLY A 384 -6.20 -1.14 4.08
N ALA A 385 -5.62 -0.15 3.42
CA ALA A 385 -5.88 0.13 2.03
C ALA A 385 -4.66 -0.21 1.16
N PHE A 386 -4.89 -0.65 -0.08
CA PHE A 386 -3.87 -0.78 -1.10
C PHE A 386 -4.32 0.00 -2.33
N ALA A 387 -3.53 0.94 -2.79
CA ALA A 387 -3.89 1.74 -3.95
C ALA A 387 -2.75 1.95 -4.96
N LEU A 388 -3.15 2.08 -6.23
CA LEU A 388 -2.25 2.18 -7.36
C LEU A 388 -2.68 3.34 -8.26
N TYR A 389 -1.81 4.34 -8.40
CA TYR A 389 -2.06 5.58 -9.11
C TYR A 389 -1.06 5.73 -10.27
N ALA A 390 -1.52 5.47 -11.49
CA ALA A 390 -0.76 5.85 -12.68
C ALA A 390 -1.17 7.25 -13.10
N SER A 391 -0.18 8.12 -13.21
CA SER A 391 -0.27 9.53 -13.56
C SER A 391 0.52 9.81 -14.84
N TYR A 392 0.38 11.00 -15.43
CA TYR A 392 1.14 11.41 -16.60
C TYR A 392 2.52 11.91 -16.19
N GLY A 393 3.54 11.63 -17.00
CA GLY A 393 4.87 12.19 -16.77
C GLY A 393 4.99 13.59 -17.36
N VAL A 394 5.86 14.43 -16.81
CA VAL A 394 6.19 15.77 -17.35
C VAL A 394 7.69 15.89 -17.54
N PHE A 395 8.12 16.46 -18.66
CA PHE A 395 9.51 16.82 -18.90
C PHE A 395 9.65 18.27 -19.32
N ASP A 396 10.40 19.05 -18.52
CA ASP A 396 10.71 20.47 -18.73
C ASP A 396 9.49 21.33 -19.11
N GLY A 397 8.31 20.96 -18.58
CA GLY A 397 7.03 21.66 -18.79
C GLY A 397 6.38 21.53 -20.18
N GLU A 398 7.09 21.02 -21.20
CA GLU A 398 6.59 21.01 -22.59
C GLU A 398 6.14 19.63 -23.10
N ALA A 399 6.70 18.52 -22.60
CA ALA A 399 6.37 17.17 -23.07
C ALA A 399 5.71 16.32 -21.98
N ALA A 400 4.52 15.79 -22.27
CA ALA A 400 3.91 14.74 -21.46
C ALA A 400 4.54 13.39 -21.82
N VAL A 401 5.12 12.68 -20.86
CA VAL A 401 5.77 11.38 -21.09
C VAL A 401 4.76 10.25 -20.95
N GLU A 402 4.73 9.38 -21.96
CA GLU A 402 3.78 8.28 -22.04
C GLU A 402 3.86 7.33 -20.84
N THR A 403 2.70 7.09 -20.26
CA THR A 403 2.40 5.96 -19.37
C THR A 403 2.06 4.70 -20.19
N TRP A 404 2.47 3.55 -19.69
CA TRP A 404 2.26 2.22 -20.27
C TRP A 404 1.25 1.42 -19.42
N GLY A 405 0.47 2.13 -18.59
CA GLY A 405 -0.58 1.59 -17.74
C GLY A 405 -0.09 0.91 -16.46
N ILE A 406 -1.04 0.68 -15.56
CA ILE A 406 -0.87 -0.12 -14.36
C ILE A 406 -0.85 -1.60 -14.75
N LYS A 407 0.05 -2.42 -14.21
CA LYS A 407 -0.06 -3.88 -14.27
C LYS A 407 0.16 -4.46 -12.89
N ILE A 408 -0.62 -5.47 -12.52
CA ILE A 408 -0.67 -5.92 -11.12
C ILE A 408 -0.90 -7.43 -11.06
N THR A 409 -0.14 -8.16 -10.25
CA THR A 409 -0.32 -9.59 -9.96
C THR A 409 0.09 -9.85 -8.51
N GLY A 410 -0.30 -11.00 -7.94
CA GLY A 410 0.12 -11.42 -6.60
C GLY A 410 -1.00 -12.12 -5.86
N ASN A 411 -0.98 -12.01 -4.54
CA ASN A 411 -2.15 -12.17 -3.69
C ASN A 411 -2.32 -10.86 -2.90
N ILE A 412 -3.56 -10.44 -2.68
CA ILE A 412 -3.89 -9.25 -1.90
C ILE A 412 -4.85 -9.67 -0.79
N ASP A 413 -4.47 -9.41 0.46
CA ASP A 413 -5.29 -9.67 1.64
C ASP A 413 -5.36 -8.41 2.52
N LEU A 414 -6.56 -7.84 2.58
CA LEU A 414 -6.93 -6.63 3.32
C LEU A 414 -8.04 -6.94 4.32
N SER A 415 -8.06 -8.13 4.92
CA SER A 415 -9.09 -8.54 5.87
C SER A 415 -9.08 -7.71 7.16
N GLY A 416 -10.26 -7.43 7.72
CA GLY A 416 -10.37 -6.98 9.11
C GLY A 416 -10.06 -8.11 10.10
N GLY A 417 -9.50 -7.76 11.25
CA GLY A 417 -9.17 -8.70 12.32
C GLY A 417 -10.39 -9.19 13.09
N ALA A 418 -10.31 -10.38 13.68
CA ALA A 418 -11.38 -10.94 14.51
C ALA A 418 -11.47 -10.21 15.86
N GLY A 419 -12.64 -10.25 16.52
CA GLY A 419 -12.84 -9.66 17.84
C GLY A 419 -13.75 -10.53 18.72
N SER A 420 -13.79 -10.23 20.01
CA SER A 420 -14.85 -10.73 20.90
C SER A 420 -16.15 -9.96 20.66
N LEU A 421 -16.05 -8.62 20.59
CA LEU A 421 -17.19 -7.70 20.61
C LEU A 421 -17.44 -7.08 19.25
N TYR A 422 -16.43 -6.53 18.59
CA TYR A 422 -16.53 -5.92 17.26
C TYR A 422 -15.54 -6.55 16.29
N GLY A 423 -15.98 -6.85 15.08
CA GLY A 423 -15.11 -7.34 14.02
C GLY A 423 -14.50 -6.18 13.25
N GLY A 424 -13.25 -6.31 12.86
CA GLY A 424 -12.58 -5.34 12.01
C GLY A 424 -13.28 -5.20 10.66
N HIS A 425 -13.41 -3.99 10.14
CA HIS A 425 -13.87 -3.78 8.76
C HIS A 425 -12.82 -4.29 7.76
N GLY A 426 -13.27 -4.88 6.65
CA GLY A 426 -12.42 -5.16 5.51
C GLY A 426 -11.90 -3.89 4.86
N GLY A 427 -10.69 -3.95 4.33
CA GLY A 427 -9.95 -2.83 3.77
C GLY A 427 -10.38 -2.37 2.39
N ARG A 428 -9.50 -1.64 1.69
CA ARG A 428 -9.83 -1.02 0.39
C ARG A 428 -8.75 -1.23 -0.66
N LEU A 429 -9.10 -1.89 -1.77
CA LEU A 429 -8.29 -1.85 -2.99
C LEU A 429 -8.81 -0.74 -3.91
N GLU A 430 -7.96 0.22 -4.28
CA GLU A 430 -8.31 1.25 -5.28
C GLU A 430 -7.27 1.37 -6.39
N ILE A 431 -7.70 1.20 -7.64
CA ILE A 431 -6.85 1.44 -8.82
C ILE A 431 -7.34 2.70 -9.53
N ARG A 432 -6.47 3.71 -9.70
CA ARG A 432 -6.75 4.91 -10.49
C ARG A 432 -5.76 5.07 -11.63
N ASN A 433 -6.29 5.13 -12.84
CA ASN A 433 -5.55 5.39 -14.08
C ASN A 433 -5.96 6.80 -14.54
N ASN A 434 -5.12 7.82 -14.28
CA ASN A 434 -5.49 9.23 -14.40
C ASN A 434 -4.52 10.00 -15.29
N PHE A 435 -5.00 10.58 -16.40
CA PHE A 435 -4.13 11.23 -17.37
C PHE A 435 -4.69 12.56 -17.88
N SER A 436 -3.80 13.52 -18.07
CA SER A 436 -4.05 14.77 -18.79
C SER A 436 -2.76 15.19 -19.49
N GLY A 437 -2.84 16.05 -20.51
CA GLY A 437 -1.63 16.67 -21.08
C GLY A 437 -1.64 16.91 -22.58
N ALA A 438 -0.43 17.12 -23.11
CA ALA A 438 -0.17 17.67 -24.45
C ALA A 438 0.12 16.60 -25.52
N GLY A 439 -0.75 15.60 -25.69
CA GLY A 439 -0.62 14.61 -26.77
C GLY A 439 -1.69 13.53 -26.72
N LEU A 440 -2.11 13.01 -27.89
CA LEU A 440 -3.11 11.93 -27.95
C LEU A 440 -2.63 10.71 -27.12
N PRO A 441 -3.47 10.15 -26.24
CA PRO A 441 -3.04 9.13 -25.29
C PRO A 441 -2.81 7.78 -25.98
N THR A 442 -1.74 7.09 -25.62
CA THR A 442 -1.48 5.70 -26.02
C THR A 442 -2.26 4.70 -25.17
N PHE A 443 -3.60 4.90 -25.13
CA PHE A 443 -4.64 4.09 -24.46
C PHE A 443 -4.12 3.06 -23.43
N PRO A 444 -3.62 3.52 -22.26
CA PRO A 444 -2.80 2.70 -21.38
C PRO A 444 -3.69 1.84 -20.49
N ALA A 445 -3.90 0.58 -20.86
CA ALA A 445 -4.72 -0.35 -20.09
C ALA A 445 -4.13 -0.62 -18.70
N VAL A 446 -4.98 -0.62 -17.67
CA VAL A 446 -4.67 -1.35 -16.43
C VAL A 446 -4.71 -2.85 -16.78
N GLU A 447 -3.76 -3.66 -16.34
CA GLU A 447 -3.80 -5.13 -16.47
C GLU A 447 -3.50 -5.83 -15.15
N MET A 448 -4.55 -6.16 -14.39
CA MET A 448 -4.45 -7.17 -13.34
C MET A 448 -4.31 -8.57 -13.98
N VAL A 449 -3.38 -9.42 -13.52
CA VAL A 449 -3.17 -10.76 -14.08
C VAL A 449 -2.77 -11.76 -12.98
N GLY A 450 -2.90 -13.06 -13.25
CA GLY A 450 -2.25 -14.14 -12.49
C GLY A 450 -2.81 -14.46 -11.08
N TYR A 451 -3.67 -13.62 -10.51
CA TYR A 451 -4.17 -13.80 -9.13
C TYR A 451 -4.89 -15.13 -8.88
N LYS A 452 -4.62 -15.68 -7.68
CA LYS A 452 -5.41 -16.76 -7.09
C LYS A 452 -6.70 -16.25 -6.45
N SER A 453 -6.62 -15.15 -5.70
CA SER A 453 -7.71 -14.56 -4.91
C SER A 453 -7.39 -13.11 -4.51
N LEU A 454 -8.44 -12.33 -4.25
CA LEU A 454 -8.43 -11.01 -3.63
C LEU A 454 -9.36 -11.05 -2.40
N THR A 455 -8.85 -10.69 -1.22
CA THR A 455 -9.61 -10.77 0.04
C THR A 455 -9.72 -9.40 0.70
N LEU A 456 -10.95 -8.98 1.01
CA LEU A 456 -11.29 -7.78 1.79
C LEU A 456 -12.47 -8.10 2.74
N ASN A 457 -12.43 -9.26 3.40
CA ASN A 457 -13.51 -9.68 4.30
C ASN A 457 -13.49 -8.88 5.61
N GLY A 458 -14.65 -8.72 6.23
CA GLY A 458 -14.75 -8.27 7.62
C GLY A 458 -14.38 -9.37 8.61
N GLY A 459 -13.82 -8.99 9.76
CA GLY A 459 -13.52 -9.91 10.86
C GLY A 459 -14.77 -10.34 11.62
N SER A 460 -14.75 -11.54 12.19
CA SER A 460 -15.89 -12.10 12.96
C SER A 460 -15.81 -11.68 14.44
N ALA A 461 -16.95 -11.41 15.06
CA ALA A 461 -17.09 -11.01 16.48
C ALA A 461 -18.57 -11.05 16.92
N PHE A 462 -18.92 -10.56 18.12
CA PHE A 462 -20.33 -10.40 18.50
C PHE A 462 -21.09 -9.45 17.55
N TYR A 463 -20.44 -8.38 17.09
CA TYR A 463 -20.86 -7.53 15.98
C TYR A 463 -19.87 -7.73 14.82
N GLY A 464 -20.25 -8.48 13.79
CA GLY A 464 -19.38 -8.75 12.64
C GLY A 464 -18.93 -7.49 11.89
N GLY A 465 -17.64 -7.44 11.55
CA GLY A 465 -17.06 -6.35 10.77
C GLY A 465 -17.59 -6.32 9.34
N PHE A 466 -17.64 -5.16 8.71
CA PHE A 466 -18.21 -5.06 7.35
C PHE A 466 -17.18 -5.53 6.31
N GLY A 467 -17.64 -6.06 5.18
CA GLY A 467 -16.80 -6.29 4.01
C GLY A 467 -16.23 -4.98 3.45
N GLY A 468 -15.06 -5.07 2.84
CA GLY A 468 -14.28 -3.94 2.34
C GLY A 468 -14.73 -3.40 0.97
N PHE A 469 -13.83 -2.67 0.30
CA PHE A 469 -14.14 -1.97 -0.96
C PHE A 469 -13.13 -2.25 -2.07
N TYR A 470 -13.59 -2.82 -3.19
CA TYR A 470 -12.78 -3.07 -4.40
C TYR A 470 -13.19 -2.09 -5.51
N ARG A 471 -12.37 -1.05 -5.69
CA ARG A 471 -12.58 0.01 -6.67
C ARG A 471 -11.58 -0.05 -7.82
N ILE A 472 -12.09 0.16 -9.02
CA ILE A 472 -11.29 0.41 -10.21
C ILE A 472 -11.86 1.64 -10.91
N VAL A 473 -11.03 2.64 -11.20
CA VAL A 473 -11.41 3.89 -11.88
C VAL A 473 -10.44 4.24 -12.99
N THR A 474 -10.96 4.49 -14.20
CA THR A 474 -10.19 5.12 -15.28
C THR A 474 -10.79 6.45 -15.66
N HIS A 475 -9.98 7.50 -15.53
CA HIS A 475 -10.40 8.85 -15.86
C HIS A 475 -10.30 9.14 -17.36
N ASP A 476 -11.07 10.11 -17.83
CA ASP A 476 -10.94 10.65 -19.18
C ASP A 476 -9.54 11.26 -19.32
N TRP A 477 -8.85 11.00 -20.44
CA TRP A 477 -7.68 11.79 -20.79
C TRP A 477 -8.12 13.19 -21.17
N VAL A 478 -7.72 14.22 -20.43
CA VAL A 478 -8.04 15.62 -20.76
C VAL A 478 -6.87 16.30 -21.48
N SER A 479 -7.11 16.73 -22.71
CA SER A 479 -6.17 17.56 -23.48
C SER A 479 -6.03 18.97 -22.92
N ASN A 480 -4.90 19.63 -23.20
CA ASN A 480 -4.73 21.07 -22.97
C ASN A 480 -5.77 21.94 -23.72
N GLY A 481 -6.49 21.39 -24.70
CA GLY A 481 -7.59 22.05 -25.43
C GLY A 481 -8.98 21.82 -24.83
N GLY A 482 -9.10 21.13 -23.69
CA GLY A 482 -10.39 20.82 -23.04
C GLY A 482 -11.22 19.71 -23.72
N VAL A 483 -10.76 19.17 -24.86
CA VAL A 483 -11.26 17.89 -25.38
C VAL A 483 -10.82 16.79 -24.42
N ALA A 484 -11.73 15.93 -23.99
CA ALA A 484 -11.36 14.69 -23.32
C ALA A 484 -11.64 13.46 -24.18
N LEU A 485 -10.86 12.40 -23.98
CA LEU A 485 -11.01 11.10 -24.64
C LEU A 485 -11.13 9.99 -23.60
N PRO A 486 -11.88 8.92 -23.89
CA PRO A 486 -11.94 7.76 -23.04
C PRO A 486 -10.58 7.07 -22.97
N ILE A 487 -10.48 6.16 -22.02
CA ILE A 487 -9.34 5.27 -21.92
C ILE A 487 -9.94 3.87 -21.83
N GLY A 488 -10.15 3.22 -23.00
CA GLY A 488 -10.41 1.77 -23.34
C GLY A 488 -11.59 0.97 -22.70
N SER A 489 -11.48 -0.37 -22.54
CA SER A 489 -12.49 -1.37 -22.04
C SER A 489 -12.12 -2.20 -20.77
N ILE A 490 -12.84 -2.09 -19.64
CA ILE A 490 -12.76 -2.93 -18.41
C ILE A 490 -13.00 -4.42 -18.70
N THR A 491 -12.29 -5.30 -18.01
CA THR A 491 -12.56 -6.75 -17.95
C THR A 491 -12.21 -7.20 -16.55
N ASN A 492 -13.11 -7.81 -15.77
CA ASN A 492 -12.70 -8.53 -14.56
C ASN A 492 -12.63 -10.06 -14.79
N SER A 493 -11.76 -10.79 -14.09
CA SER A 493 -11.84 -12.27 -13.99
C SER A 493 -11.15 -12.86 -12.74
N VAL A 494 -10.68 -12.02 -11.81
CA VAL A 494 -10.05 -12.47 -10.56
C VAL A 494 -11.12 -12.55 -9.46
N PRO A 495 -11.21 -13.69 -8.75
CA PRO A 495 -12.24 -13.86 -7.74
C PRO A 495 -11.94 -12.97 -6.53
N ALA A 496 -12.95 -12.22 -6.10
CA ALA A 496 -12.87 -11.31 -4.96
C ALA A 496 -13.88 -11.69 -3.88
N SER A 497 -13.42 -11.69 -2.62
CA SER A 497 -14.22 -11.94 -1.43
C SER A 497 -14.25 -10.66 -0.58
N LEU A 498 -15.44 -10.11 -0.38
CA LEU A 498 -15.71 -8.91 0.40
C LEU A 498 -16.89 -9.18 1.35
N ILE A 499 -16.85 -10.33 2.02
CA ILE A 499 -17.95 -10.84 2.84
C ILE A 499 -17.91 -10.15 4.21
N GLY A 500 -19.08 -9.83 4.77
CA GLY A 500 -19.19 -9.39 6.16
C GLY A 500 -18.73 -10.48 7.14
N GLY A 501 -18.13 -10.10 8.26
CA GLY A 501 -17.72 -11.04 9.30
C GLY A 501 -18.91 -11.66 10.03
N SER A 502 -18.76 -12.87 10.56
CA SER A 502 -19.85 -13.58 11.22
C SER A 502 -20.06 -13.12 12.67
N GLY A 503 -21.32 -13.15 13.11
CA GLY A 503 -21.77 -12.98 14.48
C GLY A 503 -21.44 -14.21 15.33
N SER A 504 -20.57 -14.06 16.33
CA SER A 504 -19.95 -15.17 17.09
C SER A 504 -20.85 -15.88 18.13
N SER A 505 -22.13 -15.52 18.24
CA SER A 505 -23.01 -16.00 19.32
C SER A 505 -24.49 -16.06 18.95
N ALA A 506 -25.28 -16.76 19.77
CA ALA A 506 -26.74 -16.90 19.64
C ALA A 506 -27.55 -15.59 19.90
N SER A 507 -26.89 -14.44 20.00
CA SER A 507 -27.52 -13.11 19.88
C SER A 507 -26.62 -12.11 19.15
N GLY A 508 -25.61 -12.60 18.42
CA GLY A 508 -24.64 -11.79 17.71
C GLY A 508 -25.20 -11.25 16.39
N TYR A 509 -24.62 -10.15 15.94
CA TYR A 509 -24.92 -9.50 14.68
C TYR A 509 -23.87 -9.91 13.64
N GLY A 510 -24.32 -10.22 12.43
CA GLY A 510 -23.40 -10.37 11.30
C GLY A 510 -22.84 -9.02 10.85
N GLY A 511 -21.91 -9.02 9.89
CA GLY A 511 -21.42 -7.81 9.24
C GLY A 511 -22.16 -7.49 7.94
N PHE A 512 -22.18 -6.21 7.52
CA PHE A 512 -22.62 -5.86 6.17
C PHE A 512 -21.63 -6.40 5.12
N GLY A 513 -22.12 -6.78 3.95
CA GLY A 513 -21.24 -7.11 2.81
C GLY A 513 -20.56 -5.88 2.20
N GLY A 514 -19.44 -6.10 1.52
CA GLY A 514 -18.59 -5.06 0.94
C GLY A 514 -19.04 -4.53 -0.43
N GLY A 515 -18.32 -3.53 -0.94
CA GLY A 515 -18.63 -2.88 -2.21
C GLY A 515 -17.64 -3.22 -3.32
N VAL A 516 -18.13 -3.61 -4.50
CA VAL A 516 -17.33 -3.68 -5.74
C VAL A 516 -17.78 -2.56 -6.68
N THR A 517 -16.84 -1.81 -7.24
CA THR A 517 -17.12 -0.61 -8.02
C THR A 517 -16.12 -0.48 -9.17
N PHE A 518 -16.52 -0.92 -10.37
CA PHE A 518 -15.75 -0.79 -11.60
C PHE A 518 -16.31 0.38 -12.41
N VAL A 519 -15.58 1.49 -12.46
CA VAL A 519 -16.04 2.80 -12.93
C VAL A 519 -15.01 3.47 -13.81
N THR A 520 -15.50 4.39 -14.62
CA THR A 520 -14.86 4.88 -15.81
C THR A 520 -15.50 6.21 -16.18
N ASP A 521 -14.73 7.23 -16.53
CA ASP A 521 -15.24 8.60 -16.60
C ASP A 521 -16.03 8.92 -17.90
N ILE A 522 -16.73 10.05 -17.88
CA ILE A 522 -18.06 10.15 -18.51
C ILE A 522 -18.22 11.32 -19.48
N ARG A 523 -17.25 12.22 -19.55
CA ARG A 523 -17.57 13.66 -19.67
C ARG A 523 -17.91 14.10 -21.08
N TYR A 524 -17.46 13.37 -22.10
CA TYR A 524 -17.65 13.73 -23.51
C TYR A 524 -17.93 12.51 -24.39
N GLY A 525 -18.90 12.65 -25.29
CA GLY A 525 -19.27 11.59 -26.22
C GLY A 525 -18.19 11.34 -27.27
N HIS A 526 -17.76 10.09 -27.40
CA HIS A 526 -16.74 9.61 -28.32
C HIS A 526 -17.23 8.44 -29.19
N ASP A 527 -16.50 8.16 -30.27
CA ASP A 527 -16.59 6.91 -31.06
C ASP A 527 -15.46 5.96 -30.63
N GLY A 528 -15.81 4.74 -30.20
CA GLY A 528 -14.87 3.73 -29.69
C GLY A 528 -15.60 2.45 -29.26
N ASP A 529 -14.84 1.37 -29.00
CA ASP A 529 -15.34 0.12 -28.40
C ASP A 529 -14.68 -0.07 -27.02
N VAL A 530 -15.49 0.15 -25.99
CA VAL A 530 -15.11 0.54 -24.63
C VAL A 530 -16.13 -0.13 -23.68
N VAL A 531 -15.81 -1.27 -23.07
CA VAL A 531 -16.78 -2.14 -22.34
C VAL A 531 -16.26 -2.59 -20.97
N VAL A 532 -17.13 -2.81 -19.96
CA VAL A 532 -16.80 -3.68 -18.79
C VAL A 532 -17.12 -5.13 -19.14
N ASP A 533 -16.27 -6.08 -18.75
CA ASP A 533 -16.53 -7.52 -18.85
C ASP A 533 -16.04 -8.31 -17.62
N ASN A 534 -16.87 -8.44 -16.58
CA ASN A 534 -16.57 -9.36 -15.48
C ASN A 534 -16.84 -10.82 -15.85
N SER A 535 -15.89 -11.70 -15.58
CA SER A 535 -16.02 -13.16 -15.66
C SER A 535 -15.64 -13.86 -14.35
N ALA A 536 -15.34 -13.10 -13.29
CA ALA A 536 -14.96 -13.60 -11.96
C ALA A 536 -16.15 -13.93 -11.07
N ALA A 537 -15.95 -14.80 -10.09
CA ALA A 537 -16.80 -14.82 -8.90
C ALA A 537 -16.55 -13.54 -8.08
N LEU A 538 -17.60 -12.79 -7.78
CA LEU A 538 -17.57 -11.66 -6.85
C LEU A 538 -18.52 -11.98 -5.71
N ASP A 539 -17.99 -12.06 -4.49
CA ASP A 539 -18.79 -12.27 -3.28
C ASP A 539 -18.78 -11.00 -2.43
N ALA A 540 -19.96 -10.43 -2.24
CA ALA A 540 -20.26 -9.23 -1.47
C ALA A 540 -21.39 -9.51 -0.45
N SER A 541 -21.48 -10.75 0.03
CA SER A 541 -22.55 -11.17 0.94
C SER A 541 -22.38 -10.59 2.35
N GLY A 542 -23.48 -10.47 3.08
CA GLY A 542 -23.45 -10.18 4.52
C GLY A 542 -22.84 -11.36 5.29
N GLY A 543 -22.36 -11.09 6.50
CA GLY A 543 -21.96 -12.14 7.43
C GLY A 543 -23.17 -12.69 8.18
N ASP A 544 -23.13 -13.99 8.49
CA ASP A 544 -24.18 -14.69 9.23
C ASP A 544 -24.26 -14.25 10.70
N GLY A 545 -25.38 -14.49 11.38
CA GLY A 545 -25.53 -14.22 12.81
C GLY A 545 -26.92 -14.57 13.34
N TYR A 546 -27.26 -14.11 14.55
CA TYR A 546 -28.66 -14.09 15.02
C TYR A 546 -29.40 -12.88 14.45
N TYR A 547 -28.70 -11.74 14.35
CA TYR A 547 -29.13 -10.55 13.63
C TYR A 547 -28.20 -10.27 12.44
N CYS A 548 -28.43 -10.98 11.34
CA CYS A 548 -27.70 -10.78 10.09
C CYS A 548 -27.96 -9.39 9.46
N TYR A 549 -26.92 -8.78 8.89
CA TYR A 549 -27.03 -7.55 8.11
C TYR A 549 -27.17 -7.80 6.61
N SER A 550 -27.49 -6.73 5.88
CA SER A 550 -27.67 -6.76 4.43
C SER A 550 -26.38 -7.14 3.71
N ALA A 551 -26.53 -7.69 2.51
CA ALA A 551 -25.42 -7.77 1.57
C ALA A 551 -24.89 -6.38 1.22
N GLY A 552 -23.70 -6.35 0.64
CA GLY A 552 -23.12 -5.18 0.01
C GLY A 552 -23.68 -4.95 -1.39
N GLY A 553 -22.85 -4.47 -2.31
CA GLY A 553 -23.28 -4.08 -3.63
C GLY A 553 -22.21 -4.21 -4.70
N VAL A 554 -22.64 -4.48 -5.93
CA VAL A 554 -21.76 -4.55 -7.10
C VAL A 554 -22.23 -3.56 -8.16
N PHE A 555 -21.37 -2.58 -8.44
CA PHE A 555 -21.57 -1.53 -9.44
C PHE A 555 -20.57 -1.73 -10.59
N MET A 556 -21.07 -1.76 -11.83
CA MET A 556 -20.25 -1.91 -13.04
C MET A 556 -20.66 -0.92 -14.13
N PHE A 557 -19.67 -0.32 -14.79
CA PHE A 557 -19.83 0.86 -15.64
C PHE A 557 -18.82 0.87 -16.82
N GLY A 558 -19.27 0.62 -18.07
CA GLY A 558 -18.44 0.58 -19.32
C GLY A 558 -19.18 1.04 -20.62
N TYR A 559 -18.55 1.83 -21.53
CA TYR A 559 -19.21 2.82 -22.46
C TYR A 559 -20.15 2.32 -23.54
N ASN A 560 -19.80 1.25 -24.24
CA ASN A 560 -20.67 0.61 -25.18
C ASN A 560 -21.45 -0.51 -24.48
N LYS A 561 -21.00 -0.93 -23.29
CA LYS A 561 -21.47 -2.15 -22.60
C LYS A 561 -20.90 -2.30 -21.20
N ALA A 562 -21.73 -2.81 -20.28
CA ALA A 562 -21.27 -3.67 -19.19
C ALA A 562 -21.66 -5.13 -19.49
N VAL A 563 -20.77 -6.07 -19.18
CA VAL A 563 -20.96 -7.51 -19.30
C VAL A 563 -20.60 -8.15 -17.96
N ASN A 564 -21.45 -9.06 -17.51
CA ASN A 564 -21.09 -10.02 -16.49
C ASN A 564 -21.37 -11.44 -16.98
N SER A 565 -20.31 -12.25 -17.02
CA SER A 565 -20.32 -13.70 -17.09
C SER A 565 -19.71 -14.34 -15.83
N GLY A 566 -19.42 -13.55 -14.80
CA GLY A 566 -19.08 -14.02 -13.47
C GLY A 566 -20.29 -14.52 -12.67
N VAL A 567 -20.03 -15.19 -11.55
CA VAL A 567 -21.05 -15.36 -10.50
C VAL A 567 -21.00 -14.11 -9.63
N ILE A 568 -22.16 -13.53 -9.32
CA ILE A 568 -22.26 -12.44 -8.35
C ILE A 568 -23.13 -12.92 -7.20
N THR A 569 -22.53 -13.01 -6.01
CA THR A 569 -23.20 -13.30 -4.74
C THR A 569 -23.32 -11.98 -3.97
N ALA A 570 -24.54 -11.54 -3.73
CA ALA A 570 -24.84 -10.40 -2.85
C ALA A 570 -26.06 -10.78 -2.00
N ILE A 571 -25.88 -11.80 -1.16
CA ILE A 571 -26.92 -12.37 -0.29
C ILE A 571 -26.77 -11.76 1.11
N GLY A 572 -27.88 -11.43 1.78
CA GLY A 572 -27.81 -11.06 3.20
C GLY A 572 -27.29 -12.24 4.04
N GLY A 573 -26.68 -11.98 5.20
CA GLY A 573 -26.24 -13.08 6.07
C GLY A 573 -27.41 -13.98 6.49
N ASP A 574 -27.15 -15.25 6.79
CA ASP A 574 -28.18 -16.14 7.35
C ASP A 574 -28.43 -15.81 8.85
N GLY A 575 -29.70 -15.91 9.25
CA GLY A 575 -30.21 -15.57 10.59
C GLY A 575 -30.63 -16.79 11.41
N ALA A 576 -30.18 -16.86 12.67
CA ALA A 576 -30.55 -17.88 13.65
C ALA A 576 -31.77 -17.52 14.53
#